data_AF-A0A3B0X458-F1
#
_entry.id   AF-A0A3B0X458-F1
#
_cell.length_a   1.000
_cell.length_b   1.000
_cell.length_c   1.000
_cell.angle_alpha   90.00
_cell.angle_beta   90.00
_cell.angle_gamma   90.00
#
_symmetry.space_group_name_H-M   'P 1'
#
loop_
_entity.id
_entity.type
_entity.pdbx_description
1 polymer ?
#
loop_
_entity_poly.entity_id
_entity_poly.type
_entity_poly.pdbx_seq_one_letter_code
_entity_poly.pdbx_strand_id
1 'polypeptide(L)'
;MIFKILISSLVFLMLYACGGNNNAADSKKSNATIALPVNLQKLALATDGTLNAYITIDDNVSNRIIMRIDPVNGSSATVTIPKLTLATHDVLITYEFTTTGGITYTLASANKTINLSSDVPVNLGFVSDDYIFDTFDSDDDNVNNAVELKLGSNPAIANPHLFTNPIDINMNENTIFTGYKAVISGSHDDAVTFSLGSVTGQDQAVFNIDRITGKLTFKIAADFESPTDVNQDNIYEVGVIASDGTNVIVQNICITVNNINERPFITT
;
A
#
# COMPACT_ATOMS: atom_id res chain seq x y z
N MET A 1 13.63 -6.54 -38.37
CA MET A 1 14.53 -6.06 -37.30
C MET A 1 13.66 -5.14 -36.45
N ILE A 2 13.13 -5.50 -35.28
CA ILE A 2 13.66 -6.27 -34.14
C ILE A 2 12.51 -7.02 -33.43
N PHE A 3 12.92 -8.05 -32.69
CA PHE A 3 12.20 -9.16 -32.08
C PHE A 3 11.10 -8.82 -31.07
N LYS A 4 10.06 -9.68 -31.04
CA LYS A 4 9.13 -9.91 -29.92
C LYS A 4 9.91 -10.30 -28.65
N ILE A 5 9.52 -9.75 -27.50
CA ILE A 5 9.84 -10.32 -26.19
C ILE A 5 8.52 -10.64 -25.49
N LEU A 6 8.11 -11.90 -25.60
CA LEU A 6 7.03 -12.50 -24.83
C LEU A 6 7.72 -13.15 -23.61
N ILE A 7 7.67 -12.51 -22.44
CA ILE A 7 8.20 -13.13 -21.20
C ILE A 7 7.14 -14.10 -20.69
N SER A 8 7.13 -15.30 -21.27
CA SER A 8 6.41 -16.46 -20.75
C SER A 8 7.29 -17.13 -19.72
N SER A 9 7.10 -16.82 -18.42
CA SER A 9 7.72 -17.59 -17.34
C SER A 9 6.92 -18.88 -17.12
N LEU A 10 7.18 -19.88 -17.96
CA LEU A 10 6.62 -21.22 -17.87
C LEU A 10 7.69 -22.13 -17.24
N VAL A 11 7.61 -22.35 -15.93
CA VAL A 11 8.47 -23.32 -15.24
C VAL A 11 7.69 -24.62 -15.08
N PHE A 12 8.04 -25.61 -15.91
CA PHE A 12 7.54 -26.99 -15.80
C PHE A 12 8.16 -27.65 -14.57
N LEU A 13 7.35 -28.00 -13.57
CA LEU A 13 7.76 -28.93 -12.52
C LEU A 13 7.26 -30.32 -12.90
N MET A 14 8.15 -31.16 -13.43
CA MET A 14 7.82 -32.57 -13.71
C MET A 14 8.06 -33.40 -12.45
N LEU A 15 6.99 -33.76 -11.75
CA LEU A 15 7.02 -34.80 -10.72
C LEU A 15 7.02 -36.16 -11.42
N TYR A 16 8.20 -36.80 -11.53
CA TYR A 16 8.28 -38.18 -11.99
C TYR A 16 7.92 -39.12 -10.83
N ALA A 17 6.73 -39.74 -10.91
CA ALA A 17 6.48 -40.99 -10.23
C ALA A 17 7.31 -42.07 -10.94
N CYS A 18 8.27 -42.68 -10.22
CA CYS A 18 8.92 -43.89 -10.71
C CYS A 18 8.54 -45.01 -9.74
N GLY A 19 7.61 -45.86 -10.18
CA GLY A 19 7.34 -47.13 -9.53
C GLY A 19 8.58 -48.02 -9.61
N GLY A 20 9.12 -48.40 -8.45
CA GLY A 20 10.22 -49.34 -8.32
C GLY A 20 10.34 -49.80 -6.88
N ASN A 21 9.94 -51.05 -6.63
CA ASN A 21 10.00 -51.72 -5.33
C ASN A 21 11.38 -51.61 -4.66
N ASN A 22 11.36 -51.55 -3.31
CA ASN A 22 12.43 -51.83 -2.35
C ASN A 22 13.19 -50.63 -1.74
N ASN A 23 12.86 -50.34 -0.46
CA ASN A 23 13.78 -49.91 0.61
C ASN A 23 14.77 -48.76 0.34
N ALA A 24 14.27 -47.61 -0.12
CA ALA A 24 14.92 -46.32 0.15
C ALA A 24 13.84 -45.25 0.25
N ALA A 25 13.83 -44.48 1.34
CA ALA A 25 12.96 -43.32 1.50
C ALA A 25 13.37 -42.22 0.51
N ASP A 26 12.99 -42.37 -0.76
CA ASP A 26 13.42 -41.50 -1.86
C ASP A 26 13.06 -40.05 -1.52
N SER A 27 14.10 -39.23 -1.31
CA SER A 27 14.00 -37.89 -0.74
C SER A 27 14.15 -36.83 -1.80
N LYS A 28 13.06 -36.58 -2.53
CA LYS A 28 12.99 -35.47 -3.47
C LYS A 28 12.25 -34.30 -2.82
N LYS A 29 13.01 -33.24 -2.52
CA LYS A 29 12.47 -31.93 -2.15
C LYS A 29 11.90 -31.30 -3.43
N SER A 30 10.65 -30.86 -3.39
CA SER A 30 10.02 -30.18 -4.53
C SER A 30 10.12 -28.68 -4.32
N ASN A 31 10.92 -28.01 -5.15
CA ASN A 31 10.99 -26.54 -5.17
C ASN A 31 9.94 -26.03 -6.16
N ALA A 32 9.04 -25.17 -5.70
CA ALA A 32 8.10 -24.46 -6.56
C ALA A 32 8.50 -22.98 -6.65
N THR A 33 8.63 -22.48 -7.87
CA THR A 33 8.73 -21.03 -8.16
C THR A 33 7.42 -20.62 -8.78
N ILE A 34 6.74 -19.67 -8.15
CA ILE A 34 5.39 -19.26 -8.51
C ILE A 34 5.43 -17.79 -8.87
N ALA A 35 4.80 -17.42 -9.99
CA ALA A 35 4.68 -16.02 -10.38
C ALA A 35 3.77 -15.28 -9.39
N LEU A 36 4.16 -14.06 -9.01
CA LEU A 36 3.25 -13.17 -8.30
C LEU A 36 2.17 -12.66 -9.29
N PRO A 37 0.95 -12.38 -8.82
CA PRO A 37 -0.02 -11.60 -9.58
C PRO A 37 0.60 -10.26 -9.97
N VAL A 38 0.45 -9.82 -11.23
CA VAL A 38 1.02 -8.54 -11.74
C VAL A 38 0.68 -7.32 -10.87
N ASN A 39 -0.45 -7.35 -10.16
CA ASN A 39 -0.90 -6.30 -9.25
C ASN A 39 -0.19 -6.31 -7.88
N LEU A 40 0.47 -7.42 -7.51
CA LEU A 40 1.29 -7.57 -6.31
C LEU A 40 2.80 -7.43 -6.58
N GLN A 41 3.24 -7.61 -7.84
CA GLN A 41 4.68 -7.59 -8.20
C GLN A 41 5.38 -6.27 -7.88
N LYS A 42 4.63 -5.21 -7.57
CA LYS A 42 5.16 -3.87 -7.35
C LYS A 42 4.33 -3.11 -6.34
N LEU A 43 3.86 -3.78 -5.29
CA LEU A 43 3.18 -3.11 -4.20
C LEU A 43 4.25 -2.37 -3.37
N ALA A 44 4.64 -1.19 -3.86
CA ALA A 44 5.28 -0.17 -3.02
C ALA A 44 4.17 0.33 -2.09
N LEU A 45 4.10 -0.30 -0.93
CA LEU A 45 3.12 0.02 0.09
C LEU A 45 3.50 1.37 0.68
N ALA A 46 2.56 2.32 0.66
CA ALA A 46 2.73 3.60 1.31
C ALA A 46 2.73 3.47 2.85
N THR A 47 2.24 2.33 3.35
CA THR A 47 2.16 1.99 4.77
C THR A 47 3.31 1.08 5.20
N ASP A 48 3.93 1.36 6.35
CA ASP A 48 4.96 0.50 6.93
C ASP A 48 4.41 -0.89 7.32
N GLY A 49 5.08 -1.95 6.87
CA GLY A 49 4.73 -3.33 7.20
C GLY A 49 5.50 -4.37 6.37
N THR A 50 5.09 -5.63 6.47
CA THR A 50 5.73 -6.75 5.77
C THR A 50 4.70 -7.52 4.93
N LEU A 51 4.97 -7.66 3.63
CA LEU A 51 4.22 -8.55 2.75
C LEU A 51 4.82 -9.96 2.83
N ASN A 52 3.99 -10.93 3.23
CA ASN A 52 4.33 -12.35 3.27
C ASN A 52 3.42 -13.12 2.31
N ALA A 53 3.95 -14.22 1.79
CA ALA A 53 3.15 -15.22 1.10
C ALA A 53 3.26 -16.54 1.86
N TYR A 54 2.15 -17.26 1.96
CA TYR A 54 2.07 -18.52 2.68
C TYR A 54 1.46 -19.59 1.81
N ILE A 55 1.98 -20.81 1.91
CA ILE A 55 1.35 -22.01 1.36
C ILE A 55 0.77 -22.86 2.48
N THR A 56 -0.44 -23.34 2.28
CA THR A 56 -1.18 -24.26 3.15
C THR A 56 -1.53 -25.49 2.35
N ILE A 57 -1.32 -26.68 2.93
CA ILE A 57 -1.62 -27.96 2.30
C ILE A 57 -2.72 -28.63 3.12
N ASP A 58 -3.76 -29.12 2.46
CA ASP A 58 -4.90 -29.83 3.06
C ASP A 58 -5.49 -29.09 4.26
N ASP A 59 -5.67 -27.77 4.10
CA ASP A 59 -6.20 -26.85 5.13
C ASP A 59 -5.47 -26.88 6.48
N ASN A 60 -4.21 -27.33 6.52
CA ASN A 60 -3.40 -27.37 7.73
C ASN A 60 -2.86 -25.98 8.11
N VAL A 61 -3.74 -25.10 8.57
CA VAL A 61 -3.44 -23.71 8.93
C VAL A 61 -2.48 -23.55 10.10
N SER A 62 -2.20 -24.61 10.86
CA SER A 62 -1.19 -24.58 11.93
C SER A 62 0.24 -24.80 11.41
N ASN A 63 0.39 -25.36 10.20
CA ASN A 63 1.68 -25.69 9.59
C ASN A 63 1.86 -25.01 8.24
N ARG A 64 1.41 -23.75 8.13
CA ARG A 64 1.60 -22.93 6.93
C ARG A 64 3.08 -22.66 6.75
N ILE A 65 3.52 -22.62 5.49
CA ILE A 65 4.93 -22.44 5.15
C ILE A 65 5.08 -21.08 4.48
N ILE A 66 5.99 -20.27 5.01
CA ILE A 66 6.31 -18.98 4.40
C ILE A 66 7.03 -19.19 3.06
N MET A 67 6.59 -18.47 2.05
CA MET A 67 7.21 -18.42 0.73
C MET A 67 8.15 -17.22 0.68
N ARG A 68 9.33 -17.41 0.08
CA ARG A 68 10.31 -16.34 -0.11
C ARG A 68 9.97 -15.57 -1.38
N ILE A 69 9.45 -14.35 -1.21
CA ILE A 69 9.21 -13.39 -2.29
C ILE A 69 10.56 -12.89 -2.82
N ASP A 70 10.68 -12.76 -4.15
CA ASP A 70 11.86 -12.21 -4.82
C ASP A 70 12.09 -10.76 -4.38
N PRO A 71 13.19 -10.46 -3.67
CA PRO A 71 13.43 -9.12 -3.12
C PRO A 71 13.81 -8.08 -4.19
N VAL A 72 14.14 -8.49 -5.42
CA VAL A 72 14.61 -7.56 -6.46
C VAL A 72 13.44 -6.94 -7.21
N ASN A 73 12.49 -7.77 -7.66
CA ASN A 73 11.38 -7.31 -8.50
C ASN A 73 10.01 -7.69 -7.96
N GLY A 74 9.93 -8.39 -6.81
CA GLY A 74 8.65 -8.87 -6.26
C GLY A 74 7.89 -9.79 -7.20
N SER A 75 8.51 -10.31 -8.27
CA SER A 75 7.77 -10.92 -9.38
C SER A 75 7.48 -12.40 -9.20
N SER A 76 8.12 -13.05 -8.22
CA SER A 76 7.89 -14.45 -7.89
C SER A 76 8.03 -14.74 -6.39
N ALA A 77 7.33 -15.76 -5.91
CA ALA A 77 7.48 -16.33 -4.58
C ALA A 77 7.93 -17.78 -4.72
N THR A 78 8.92 -18.16 -3.91
CA THR A 78 9.52 -19.51 -3.96
C THR A 78 9.34 -20.23 -2.64
N VAL A 79 9.04 -21.52 -2.71
CA VAL A 79 8.89 -22.36 -1.51
C VAL A 79 9.38 -23.78 -1.79
N THR A 80 9.96 -24.39 -0.76
CA THR A 80 10.23 -25.83 -0.74
C THR A 80 9.13 -26.48 0.07
N ILE A 81 8.32 -27.31 -0.57
CA ILE A 81 7.24 -28.03 0.11
C ILE A 81 7.83 -29.31 0.72
N PRO A 82 7.47 -29.68 1.98
CA PRO A 82 7.77 -30.96 2.57
C PRO A 82 7.29 -32.11 1.67
N LYS A 83 7.82 -33.31 1.90
CA LYS A 83 7.38 -34.50 1.16
C LYS A 83 5.86 -34.67 1.33
N LEU A 84 5.14 -34.57 0.22
CA LEU A 84 3.71 -34.89 0.16
C LEU A 84 3.53 -36.40 -0.02
N THR A 85 2.42 -36.92 0.48
CA THR A 85 2.04 -38.32 0.26
C THR A 85 1.56 -38.54 -1.18
N LEU A 86 1.53 -39.81 -1.64
CA LEU A 86 0.95 -40.15 -2.94
C LEU A 86 -0.58 -40.15 -2.87
N ALA A 87 -1.16 -38.97 -2.71
CA ALA A 87 -2.58 -38.74 -2.57
C ALA A 87 -3.01 -37.48 -3.34
N THR A 88 -4.32 -37.21 -3.32
CA THR A 88 -4.83 -35.89 -3.71
C THR A 88 -4.59 -34.91 -2.57
N HIS A 89 -4.15 -33.71 -2.91
CA HIS A 89 -3.86 -32.64 -1.96
C HIS A 89 -4.46 -31.32 -2.44
N ASP A 90 -4.97 -30.53 -1.50
CA ASP A 90 -5.41 -29.18 -1.76
C ASP A 90 -4.31 -28.20 -1.37
N VAL A 91 -3.90 -27.38 -2.33
CA VAL A 91 -2.85 -26.38 -2.16
C VAL A 91 -3.49 -25.00 -2.17
N LEU A 92 -3.34 -24.26 -1.08
CA LEU A 92 -3.77 -22.87 -0.96
C LEU A 92 -2.56 -21.97 -0.78
N ILE A 93 -2.47 -20.93 -1.60
CA ILE A 93 -1.55 -19.82 -1.43
C ILE A 93 -2.36 -18.62 -0.93
N THR A 94 -1.85 -17.90 0.06
CA THR A 94 -2.32 -16.56 0.40
C THR A 94 -1.19 -15.56 0.40
N TYR A 95 -1.51 -14.33 0.01
CA TYR A 95 -0.66 -13.16 0.22
C TYR A 95 -1.27 -12.34 1.34
N GLU A 96 -0.45 -12.00 2.32
CA GLU A 96 -0.85 -11.33 3.55
C GLU A 96 0.08 -10.16 3.82
N PHE A 97 -0.49 -9.00 4.12
CA PHE A 97 0.27 -7.85 4.59
C PHE A 97 0.07 -7.66 6.08
N THR A 98 1.17 -7.68 6.83
CA THR A 98 1.17 -7.43 8.27
C THR A 98 1.72 -6.02 8.53
N THR A 99 0.90 -5.16 9.13
CA THR A 99 1.30 -3.80 9.54
C THR A 99 2.34 -3.86 10.67
N THR A 100 3.07 -2.76 10.89
CA THR A 100 3.98 -2.63 12.05
C THR A 100 3.28 -2.85 13.40
N GLY A 101 1.97 -2.59 13.46
CA GLY A 101 1.11 -2.86 14.63
C GLY A 101 0.69 -4.31 14.81
N GLY A 102 1.06 -5.21 13.88
CA GLY A 102 0.77 -6.64 13.94
C GLY A 102 -0.59 -7.05 13.37
N ILE A 103 -1.35 -6.13 12.77
CA ILE A 103 -2.62 -6.44 12.10
C ILE A 103 -2.30 -7.03 10.74
N THR A 104 -2.98 -8.11 10.35
CA THR A 104 -2.73 -8.82 9.09
C THR A 104 -3.96 -8.78 8.19
N TYR A 105 -3.75 -8.36 6.94
CA TYR A 105 -4.78 -8.32 5.89
C TYR A 105 -4.45 -9.31 4.79
N THR A 106 -5.43 -10.12 4.39
CA THR A 106 -5.31 -10.95 3.18
C THR A 106 -5.50 -10.08 1.95
N LEU A 107 -4.59 -10.19 0.99
CA LEU A 107 -4.59 -9.39 -0.25
C LEU A 107 -4.90 -10.22 -1.49
N ALA A 108 -4.51 -11.50 -1.48
CA ALA A 108 -4.86 -12.44 -2.53
C ALA A 108 -4.84 -13.87 -2.02
N SER A 109 -5.54 -14.72 -2.76
CA SER A 109 -5.41 -16.16 -2.61
C SER A 109 -5.45 -16.88 -3.95
N ALA A 110 -4.88 -18.07 -4.01
CA ALA A 110 -5.05 -19.00 -5.11
C ALA A 110 -5.12 -20.42 -4.56
N ASN A 111 -6.04 -21.23 -5.08
CA ASN A 111 -6.15 -22.63 -4.70
C ASN A 111 -5.95 -23.56 -5.90
N LYS A 112 -5.45 -24.76 -5.65
CA LYS A 112 -5.29 -25.79 -6.66
C LYS A 112 -5.30 -27.17 -6.01
N THR A 113 -6.17 -28.04 -6.50
CA THR A 113 -6.13 -29.45 -6.15
C THR A 113 -5.13 -30.17 -7.05
N ILE A 114 -4.20 -30.91 -6.45
CA ILE A 114 -3.21 -31.73 -7.15
C ILE A 114 -3.44 -33.21 -6.84
N ASN A 115 -3.21 -34.08 -7.82
CA ASN A 115 -3.31 -35.53 -7.63
C ASN A 115 -1.94 -36.20 -7.85
N LEU A 116 -1.27 -36.54 -6.74
CA LEU A 116 0.03 -37.21 -6.75
C LEU A 116 -0.08 -38.75 -6.74
N SER A 117 -1.29 -39.31 -6.73
CA SER A 117 -1.50 -40.77 -6.77
C SER A 117 -1.48 -41.35 -8.19
N SER A 118 -1.30 -40.51 -9.21
CA SER A 118 -1.21 -40.91 -10.61
C SER A 118 0.23 -40.83 -11.11
N ASP A 119 0.59 -41.64 -12.10
CA ASP A 119 1.90 -41.56 -12.77
C ASP A 119 2.00 -40.36 -13.74
N VAL A 120 1.00 -39.48 -13.73
CA VAL A 120 0.97 -38.27 -14.56
C VAL A 120 1.77 -37.16 -13.86
N PRO A 121 2.72 -36.50 -14.56
CA PRO A 121 3.41 -35.35 -14.00
C PRO A 121 2.43 -34.24 -13.62
N VAL A 122 2.48 -33.80 -12.36
CA VAL A 122 1.63 -32.74 -11.83
C VAL A 122 2.33 -31.39 -11.91
N ASN A 123 1.65 -30.39 -12.46
CA ASN A 123 2.11 -29.01 -12.46
C ASN A 123 1.66 -28.28 -11.18
N LEU A 124 2.63 -27.79 -10.41
CA LEU A 124 2.42 -26.96 -9.21
C LEU A 124 2.54 -25.45 -9.46
N GLY A 125 2.73 -25.05 -10.71
CA GLY A 125 2.77 -23.64 -11.08
C GLY A 125 1.41 -22.98 -10.93
N PHE A 126 1.39 -21.80 -10.30
CA PHE A 126 0.25 -20.88 -10.37
C PHE A 126 0.56 -19.80 -11.40
N VAL A 127 -0.43 -19.49 -12.24
CA VAL A 127 -0.39 -18.35 -13.16
C VAL A 127 -1.16 -17.18 -12.58
N SER A 128 -1.01 -15.97 -13.14
CA SER A 128 -1.66 -14.77 -12.61
C SER A 128 -3.18 -14.90 -12.52
N ASP A 129 -3.81 -15.61 -13.47
CA ASP A 129 -5.27 -15.82 -13.50
C ASP A 129 -5.77 -16.82 -12.43
N ASP A 130 -4.87 -17.58 -11.80
CA ASP A 130 -5.25 -18.49 -10.70
C ASP A 130 -5.54 -17.72 -9.40
N TYR A 131 -5.20 -16.43 -9.34
CA TYR A 131 -5.31 -15.61 -8.13
C TYR A 131 -6.58 -14.77 -8.10
N ILE A 132 -7.19 -14.76 -6.92
CA ILE A 132 -8.27 -13.87 -6.53
C ILE A 132 -7.63 -12.74 -5.72
N PHE A 133 -7.72 -11.49 -6.20
CA PHE A 133 -7.07 -10.29 -5.61
C PHE A 133 -8.08 -9.20 -5.23
N ASP A 134 -9.18 -9.08 -5.98
CA ASP A 134 -10.15 -7.98 -5.83
C ASP A 134 -11.39 -8.34 -5.00
N THR A 135 -11.30 -9.35 -4.13
CA THR A 135 -12.43 -9.80 -3.29
C THR A 135 -12.18 -9.67 -1.80
N PHE A 136 -10.95 -9.36 -1.39
CA PHE A 136 -10.60 -9.19 0.01
C PHE A 136 -10.80 -7.75 0.38
N ASP A 137 -11.85 -7.51 1.12
CA ASP A 137 -12.31 -6.22 1.59
C ASP A 137 -12.61 -6.41 3.08
N SER A 138 -11.85 -5.72 3.93
CA SER A 138 -11.87 -5.94 5.37
C SER A 138 -12.87 -5.06 6.10
N ASP A 139 -13.43 -4.05 5.43
CA ASP A 139 -14.46 -3.16 5.97
C ASP A 139 -15.76 -3.12 5.12
N ASP A 140 -15.82 -3.89 4.04
CA ASP A 140 -16.94 -4.06 3.13
C ASP A 140 -17.37 -2.74 2.43
N ASP A 141 -16.44 -1.82 2.18
CA ASP A 141 -16.70 -0.55 1.49
C ASP A 141 -16.65 -0.64 -0.06
N ASN A 142 -16.38 -1.84 -0.58
CA ASN A 142 -16.15 -2.17 -2.00
C ASN A 142 -14.81 -1.68 -2.59
N VAL A 143 -13.86 -1.30 -1.73
CA VAL A 143 -12.46 -1.10 -2.09
C VAL A 143 -11.66 -2.22 -1.45
N ASN A 144 -10.98 -3.02 -2.28
CA ASN A 144 -10.21 -4.13 -1.72
C ASN A 144 -8.96 -3.67 -0.97
N ASN A 145 -8.57 -4.46 0.03
CA ASN A 145 -7.44 -4.23 0.93
C ASN A 145 -6.15 -3.85 0.20
N ALA A 146 -5.92 -4.46 -0.97
CA ALA A 146 -4.68 -4.26 -1.71
C ALA A 146 -4.65 -2.91 -2.45
N VAL A 147 -5.79 -2.43 -2.93
CA VAL A 147 -5.94 -1.07 -3.48
C VAL A 147 -5.74 -0.04 -2.38
N GLU A 148 -6.37 -0.24 -1.23
CA GLU A 148 -6.25 0.67 -0.09
C GLU A 148 -4.81 0.81 0.41
N LEU A 149 -4.15 -0.32 0.69
CA LEU A 149 -2.76 -0.31 1.14
C LEU A 149 -1.80 0.30 0.09
N LYS A 150 -2.11 0.15 -1.20
CA LYS A 150 -1.36 0.82 -2.29
C LYS A 150 -1.53 2.33 -2.26
N LEU A 151 -2.70 2.81 -1.86
CA LEU A 151 -3.01 4.22 -1.73
C LEU A 151 -2.58 4.79 -0.36
N GLY A 152 -2.21 3.92 0.59
CA GLY A 152 -1.76 4.31 1.93
C GLY A 152 -2.90 4.43 2.95
N SER A 153 -4.09 3.91 2.63
CA SER A 153 -5.19 3.80 3.58
C SER A 153 -5.11 2.51 4.41
N ASN A 154 -5.98 2.43 5.42
CA ASN A 154 -6.08 1.29 6.32
C ASN A 154 -7.28 0.40 5.95
N PRO A 155 -7.08 -0.86 5.55
CA PRO A 155 -8.17 -1.74 5.10
C PRO A 155 -9.26 -2.13 6.09
N ALA A 156 -9.12 -1.76 7.35
CA ALA A 156 -10.15 -2.00 8.36
C ALA A 156 -11.07 -0.77 8.54
N ILE A 157 -11.01 0.18 7.62
CA ILE A 157 -11.59 1.51 7.78
C ILE A 157 -12.28 1.93 6.48
N ALA A 158 -13.60 1.75 6.46
CA ALA A 158 -14.42 2.07 5.30
C ALA A 158 -14.27 3.54 4.88
N ASN A 159 -14.25 3.75 3.56
CA ASN A 159 -14.08 5.04 2.89
C ASN A 159 -12.87 5.83 3.44
N PRO A 160 -11.67 5.27 3.43
CA PRO A 160 -10.54 5.91 4.06
C PRO A 160 -10.11 7.16 3.30
N HIS A 161 -9.97 8.25 4.03
CA HIS A 161 -9.60 9.56 3.50
C HIS A 161 -8.13 9.55 3.09
N LEU A 162 -7.80 10.13 1.93
CA LEU A 162 -6.42 10.50 1.60
C LEU A 162 -6.39 11.93 1.04
N PHE A 163 -5.44 12.74 1.50
CA PHE A 163 -5.17 14.03 0.86
C PHE A 163 -4.56 13.78 -0.52
N THR A 164 -5.05 14.50 -1.54
CA THR A 164 -4.57 14.37 -2.93
C THR A 164 -3.77 15.58 -3.40
N ASN A 165 -3.67 16.63 -2.56
CA ASN A 165 -2.98 17.86 -2.88
C ASN A 165 -1.45 17.74 -2.77
N PRO A 166 -0.70 18.62 -3.47
CA PRO A 166 0.69 18.86 -3.16
C PRO A 166 0.89 19.28 -1.70
N ILE A 167 2.02 18.87 -1.13
CA ILE A 167 2.42 19.22 0.24
C ILE A 167 3.27 20.49 0.29
N ASP A 168 3.86 20.90 -0.83
CA ASP A 168 4.64 22.13 -0.94
C ASP A 168 3.86 23.18 -1.73
N ILE A 169 3.60 24.31 -1.07
CA ILE A 169 2.81 25.41 -1.60
C ILE A 169 3.70 26.64 -1.69
N ASN A 170 3.64 27.32 -2.84
CA ASN A 170 4.35 28.57 -3.05
C ASN A 170 3.35 29.69 -3.25
N MET A 171 3.54 30.77 -2.53
CA MET A 171 2.74 31.98 -2.65
C MET A 171 3.61 33.21 -2.59
N ASN A 172 3.09 34.34 -3.06
CA ASN A 172 3.71 35.62 -2.85
C ASN A 172 3.16 36.24 -1.57
N GLU A 173 3.99 37.01 -0.89
CA GLU A 173 3.59 37.85 0.24
C GLU A 173 2.47 38.84 -0.11
N ASN A 174 2.02 39.62 0.88
CA ASN A 174 0.93 40.59 0.78
C ASN A 174 -0.44 39.99 0.44
N THR A 175 -0.58 38.68 0.58
CA THR A 175 -1.85 37.98 0.38
C THR A 175 -2.18 37.11 1.58
N ILE A 176 -3.48 36.99 1.86
CA ILE A 176 -3.99 36.13 2.93
C ILE A 176 -4.28 34.71 2.45
N PHE A 177 -4.58 34.53 1.16
CA PHE A 177 -4.93 33.22 0.64
C PHE A 177 -3.69 32.51 0.14
N THR A 178 -3.44 31.32 0.67
CA THR A 178 -2.21 30.57 0.38
C THR A 178 -2.24 29.89 -1.00
N GLY A 179 -3.40 29.85 -1.66
CA GLY A 179 -3.63 29.01 -2.82
C GLY A 179 -4.01 27.57 -2.47
N TYR A 180 -3.96 27.19 -1.18
CA TYR A 180 -4.27 25.84 -0.73
C TYR A 180 -5.76 25.65 -0.43
N LYS A 181 -6.31 24.58 -0.98
CA LYS A 181 -7.63 24.05 -0.66
C LYS A 181 -7.52 22.54 -0.53
N ALA A 182 -7.81 22.00 0.65
CA ALA A 182 -7.78 20.57 0.89
C ALA A 182 -8.77 19.81 -0.02
N VAL A 183 -8.30 18.70 -0.57
CA VAL A 183 -9.03 17.77 -1.42
C VAL A 183 -8.77 16.36 -0.94
N ILE A 184 -9.84 15.68 -0.57
CA ILE A 184 -9.82 14.30 -0.09
C ILE A 184 -10.31 13.38 -1.20
N SER A 185 -9.63 12.25 -1.41
CA SER A 185 -10.07 11.20 -2.32
C SER A 185 -11.18 10.35 -1.71
N GLY A 186 -11.96 9.68 -2.57
CA GLY A 186 -12.95 8.69 -2.15
C GLY A 186 -14.38 9.21 -2.17
N SER A 187 -15.32 8.27 -2.10
CA SER A 187 -16.70 8.54 -1.68
C SER A 187 -16.71 8.69 -0.17
N HIS A 188 -17.51 9.63 0.34
CA HIS A 188 -17.68 9.81 1.77
C HIS A 188 -19.17 9.71 2.05
N ASP A 189 -19.55 8.75 2.90
CA ASP A 189 -20.94 8.62 3.32
C ASP A 189 -21.34 9.78 4.25
N ASP A 190 -20.35 10.35 4.96
CA ASP A 190 -20.49 11.47 5.87
C ASP A 190 -19.75 12.73 5.38
N ALA A 191 -20.16 13.89 5.90
CA ALA A 191 -19.56 15.17 5.55
C ALA A 191 -18.16 15.32 6.18
N VAL A 192 -17.14 15.48 5.33
CA VAL A 192 -15.76 15.76 5.75
C VAL A 192 -15.63 17.18 6.30
N THR A 193 -14.89 17.30 7.40
CA THR A 193 -14.65 18.55 8.09
C THR A 193 -13.15 18.77 8.28
N PHE A 194 -12.72 20.01 8.09
CA PHE A 194 -11.31 20.37 8.13
C PHE A 194 -10.97 21.16 9.38
N SER A 195 -9.80 20.88 9.95
CA SER A 195 -9.22 21.62 11.07
C SER A 195 -7.70 21.70 10.93
N LEU A 196 -7.05 22.49 11.79
CA LEU A 196 -5.60 22.60 11.86
C LEU A 196 -5.11 21.96 13.16
N GLY A 197 -3.97 21.30 13.11
CA GLY A 197 -3.33 20.77 14.31
C GLY A 197 -1.85 20.48 14.15
N SER A 198 -1.21 20.22 15.28
CA SER A 198 0.23 20.06 15.41
C SER A 198 0.57 18.58 15.52
N VAL A 199 0.85 17.91 14.39
CA VAL A 199 1.54 16.61 14.43
C VAL A 199 3.04 16.81 14.18
N THR A 200 3.42 17.72 13.27
CA THR A 200 4.80 18.23 13.13
C THR A 200 4.92 19.72 12.85
N GLY A 201 3.83 20.41 12.48
CA GLY A 201 3.83 21.84 12.13
C GLY A 201 3.71 22.75 13.36
N GLN A 202 4.45 23.86 13.38
CA GLN A 202 4.47 24.80 14.50
C GLN A 202 3.63 26.06 14.23
N ASP A 203 3.23 26.31 12.99
CA ASP A 203 2.71 27.62 12.58
C ASP A 203 1.19 27.71 12.51
N GLN A 204 0.44 26.68 12.90
CA GLN A 204 -1.04 26.69 12.79
C GLN A 204 -1.72 27.92 13.43
N ALA A 205 -1.06 28.55 14.41
CA ALA A 205 -1.57 29.71 15.12
C ALA A 205 -1.78 30.93 14.20
N VAL A 206 -1.03 31.04 13.10
CA VAL A 206 -1.15 32.16 12.15
C VAL A 206 -2.14 31.90 11.02
N PHE A 207 -2.76 30.72 10.97
CA PHE A 207 -3.69 30.32 9.91
C PHE A 207 -5.14 30.15 10.39
N ASN A 208 -6.06 30.30 9.44
CA ASN A 208 -7.43 29.82 9.51
C ASN A 208 -7.66 28.77 8.40
N ILE A 209 -8.48 27.77 8.69
CA ILE A 209 -9.02 26.86 7.67
C ILE A 209 -10.55 26.93 7.69
N ASP A 210 -11.15 27.03 6.51
CA ASP A 210 -12.58 26.90 6.36
C ASP A 210 -12.99 25.44 6.57
N ARG A 211 -13.80 25.18 7.61
CA ARG A 211 -14.15 23.84 8.07
C ARG A 211 -14.85 22.98 6.99
N ILE A 212 -15.54 23.60 6.03
CA ILE A 212 -16.35 22.89 5.03
C ILE A 212 -15.58 22.77 3.72
N THR A 213 -14.93 23.85 3.29
CA THR A 213 -14.29 23.91 1.98
C THR A 213 -12.82 23.54 2.00
N GLY A 214 -12.20 23.47 3.18
CA GLY A 214 -10.77 23.17 3.33
C GLY A 214 -9.86 24.29 2.84
N LYS A 215 -10.39 25.49 2.60
CA LYS A 215 -9.61 26.66 2.15
C LYS A 215 -8.73 27.15 3.30
N LEU A 216 -7.41 27.18 3.08
CA LEU A 216 -6.44 27.67 4.05
C LEU A 216 -6.07 29.13 3.78
N THR A 217 -6.02 29.94 4.82
CA THR A 217 -5.66 31.37 4.75
C THR A 217 -4.82 31.77 5.94
N PHE A 218 -3.90 32.71 5.76
CA PHE A 218 -3.30 33.44 6.86
C PHE A 218 -4.33 34.33 7.57
N LYS A 219 -4.16 34.52 8.89
CA LYS A 219 -4.92 35.48 9.70
C LYS A 219 -4.57 36.92 9.38
N ILE A 220 -3.28 37.17 9.10
CA ILE A 220 -2.71 38.45 8.68
C ILE A 220 -1.91 38.15 7.41
N ALA A 221 -1.97 39.01 6.39
CA ALA A 221 -1.22 38.79 5.16
C ALA A 221 0.27 38.52 5.48
N ALA A 222 0.85 37.52 4.83
CA ALA A 222 2.26 37.22 5.01
C ALA A 222 3.11 38.39 4.52
N ASP A 223 4.19 38.68 5.24
CA ASP A 223 5.18 39.72 4.98
C ASP A 223 6.54 39.02 5.04
N PHE A 224 7.28 39.06 3.92
CA PHE A 224 8.53 38.35 3.77
C PHE A 224 9.64 38.97 4.63
N GLU A 225 9.64 40.29 4.76
CA GLU A 225 10.57 41.06 5.57
C GLU A 225 10.28 40.93 7.08
N SER A 226 9.05 40.56 7.44
CA SER A 226 8.61 40.35 8.83
C SER A 226 7.85 39.02 9.01
N PRO A 227 8.53 37.87 8.86
CA PRO A 227 7.87 36.58 8.93
C PRO A 227 7.34 36.28 10.35
N THR A 228 6.26 35.51 10.41
CA THR A 228 5.52 35.18 11.65
C THR A 228 5.51 33.68 11.95
N ASP A 229 6.20 32.89 11.14
CA ASP A 229 6.56 31.51 11.44
C ASP A 229 7.49 31.45 12.65
N VAL A 230 7.58 30.27 13.27
CA VAL A 230 8.33 30.10 14.52
C VAL A 230 9.83 30.27 14.32
N ASN A 231 10.37 29.85 13.18
CA ASN A 231 11.79 29.86 12.84
C ASN A 231 12.23 31.07 12.00
N GLN A 232 11.31 31.92 11.52
CA GLN A 232 11.62 33.14 10.75
C GLN A 232 12.36 32.88 9.43
N ASP A 233 12.03 31.79 8.73
CA ASP A 233 12.68 31.42 7.47
C ASP A 233 11.78 31.56 6.23
N ASN A 234 10.55 32.05 6.41
CA ASN A 234 9.52 32.21 5.37
C ASN A 234 8.95 30.89 4.84
N ILE A 235 9.14 29.79 5.57
CA ILE A 235 8.54 28.48 5.29
C ILE A 235 7.66 28.10 6.47
N TYR A 236 6.36 28.16 6.25
CA TYR A 236 5.38 27.86 7.30
C TYR A 236 4.99 26.39 7.24
N GLU A 237 5.13 25.66 8.34
CA GLU A 237 4.74 24.25 8.45
C GLU A 237 3.41 24.10 9.19
N VAL A 238 2.42 23.50 8.52
CA VAL A 238 1.05 23.37 9.01
C VAL A 238 0.54 21.94 8.84
N GLY A 239 -0.04 21.37 9.90
CA GLY A 239 -0.80 20.12 9.82
C GLY A 239 -2.28 20.40 9.50
N VAL A 240 -2.72 19.97 8.32
CA VAL A 240 -4.13 19.99 7.91
C VAL A 240 -4.78 18.66 8.30
N ILE A 241 -5.87 18.73 9.04
CA ILE A 241 -6.62 17.56 9.51
C ILE A 241 -7.94 17.49 8.75
N ALA A 242 -8.29 16.31 8.27
CA ALA A 242 -9.61 16.00 7.72
C ALA A 242 -10.27 14.90 8.55
N SER A 243 -11.56 15.08 8.83
CA SER A 243 -12.36 14.08 9.55
C SER A 243 -13.82 14.06 9.12
N ASP A 244 -14.36 12.87 8.93
CA ASP A 244 -15.78 12.60 8.73
C ASP A 244 -16.52 12.21 10.03
N GLY A 245 -15.82 12.23 11.19
CA GLY A 245 -16.34 11.83 12.49
C GLY A 245 -15.94 10.42 12.94
N THR A 246 -15.57 9.54 12.00
CA THR A 246 -15.03 8.20 12.27
C THR A 246 -13.54 8.17 11.98
N ASN A 247 -13.19 8.74 10.83
CA ASN A 247 -11.86 8.77 10.26
C ASN A 247 -11.20 10.11 10.56
N VAL A 248 -9.90 10.05 10.86
CA VAL A 248 -9.07 11.25 11.04
C VAL A 248 -7.76 11.00 10.33
N ILE A 249 -7.45 11.86 9.36
CA ILE A 249 -6.16 11.88 8.69
C ILE A 249 -5.50 13.24 8.84
N VAL A 250 -4.18 13.26 8.75
CA VAL A 250 -3.38 14.47 8.86
C VAL A 250 -2.40 14.54 7.70
N GLN A 251 -2.34 15.70 7.05
CA GLN A 251 -1.33 16.04 6.05
C GLN A 251 -0.54 17.25 6.54
N ASN A 252 0.77 17.07 6.72
CA ASN A 252 1.67 18.19 6.92
C ASN A 252 1.98 18.81 5.55
N ILE A 253 1.91 20.13 5.49
CA ILE A 253 2.23 20.93 4.31
C ILE A 253 3.23 22.03 4.69
N CYS A 254 4.03 22.45 3.71
CA CYS A 254 4.96 23.55 3.80
C CYS A 254 4.50 24.67 2.86
N ILE A 255 4.44 25.90 3.36
CA ILE A 255 4.04 27.08 2.58
C ILE A 255 5.22 28.04 2.52
N THR A 256 5.84 28.14 1.36
CA THR A 256 6.93 29.09 1.10
C THR A 256 6.35 30.42 0.64
N VAL A 257 6.69 31.48 1.39
CA VAL A 257 6.36 32.86 1.03
C VAL A 257 7.51 33.44 0.22
N ASN A 258 7.18 33.94 -0.98
CA ASN A 258 8.14 34.57 -1.88
C ASN A 258 8.13 36.08 -1.72
N ASN A 259 9.32 36.66 -1.67
CA ASN A 259 9.54 38.11 -1.69
C ASN A 259 9.09 38.71 -3.02
N ILE A 260 8.33 39.79 -2.94
CA ILE A 260 7.98 40.67 -4.05
C ILE A 260 8.55 42.04 -3.75
N ASN A 261 9.37 42.57 -4.67
CA ASN A 261 10.02 43.86 -4.49
C ASN A 261 9.02 44.99 -4.19
N GLU A 262 9.12 45.52 -2.98
CA GLU A 262 8.31 46.62 -2.48
C GLU A 262 9.01 47.97 -2.60
N ARG A 263 8.24 49.06 -2.52
CA ARG A 263 8.85 50.39 -2.41
C ARG A 263 9.32 50.60 -0.97
N PRO A 264 10.44 51.30 -0.74
CA PRO A 264 10.88 51.61 0.61
C PRO A 264 9.79 52.36 1.38
N PHE A 265 9.38 51.81 2.53
CA PHE A 265 8.53 52.53 3.47
C PHE A 265 9.41 53.46 4.32
N ILE A 266 9.06 54.75 4.38
CA ILE A 266 9.65 55.68 5.35
C ILE A 266 8.67 55.75 6.54
N THR A 267 9.09 55.21 7.68
CA THR A 267 8.41 55.42 8.96
C THR A 267 8.75 56.82 9.47
N THR A 268 7.71 57.64 9.66
CA THR A 268 7.80 59.01 10.21
C THR A 268 7.76 59.04 11.72
#